data_AF-A0A3M7HE90-F1
#
_entry.id   AF-A0A3M7HE90-F1
#
_cell.length_a   1.000
_cell.length_b   1.000
_cell.length_c   1.000
_cell.angle_alpha   90.00
_cell.angle_beta   90.00
_cell.angle_gamma   90.00
#
_symmetry.space_group_name_H-M   'P 1'
#
loop_
_entity.id
_entity.type
_entity.pdbx_description
1 polymer ?
#
loop_
_entity_poly.entity_id
_entity_poly.type
_entity_poly.pdbx_seq_one_letter_code
_entity_poly.pdbx_strand_id
1 'polypeptide(L)'
;MWMMIKKAQLFGDEETAKKMMETTVPAEHQALGRQAKGFNRPKWDEHKSRIVEEGNYHKFTKAKAGPEKMMRMLLDTGDRELVETSPTDRIWGVGFGAANAGENREQWGENRLGKAMMAVRDRLRAEGQR
;
A
#
# COMPACT_ATOMS: atom_id res chain seq x y z
N MET A 1 2.56 6.55 -5.32
CA MET A 1 1.65 7.60 -5.82
C MET A 1 0.16 7.40 -5.57
N TRP A 2 -0.37 6.17 -5.60
CA TRP A 2 -1.81 5.92 -5.38
C TRP A 2 -2.36 6.42 -4.04
N MET A 3 -1.69 6.08 -2.93
CA MET A 3 -2.17 6.39 -1.58
C MET A 3 -2.36 7.89 -1.34
N MET A 4 -1.43 8.74 -1.78
CA MET A 4 -1.51 10.19 -1.57
C MET A 4 -2.60 10.83 -2.44
N ILE A 5 -2.75 10.36 -3.69
CA ILE A 5 -3.82 10.81 -4.58
C ILE A 5 -5.19 10.48 -3.96
N LYS A 6 -5.38 9.23 -3.54
CA LYS A 6 -6.63 8.79 -2.90
C LYS A 6 -6.88 9.48 -1.56
N LYS A 7 -5.83 9.81 -0.81
CA LYS A 7 -5.94 10.64 0.40
C LYS A 7 -6.49 12.03 0.06
N ALA A 8 -5.94 12.71 -0.94
CA ALA A 8 -6.41 14.02 -1.37
C ALA A 8 -7.88 13.97 -1.82
N GLN A 9 -8.25 12.98 -2.64
CA GLN A 9 -9.65 12.75 -3.07
C GLN A 9 -10.59 12.49 -1.90
N LEU A 10 -10.19 11.68 -0.91
CA LEU A 10 -11.00 11.38 0.27
C LEU A 10 -11.37 12.64 1.08
N PHE A 11 -10.52 13.66 1.05
CA PHE A 11 -10.72 14.94 1.73
C PHE A 11 -11.21 16.06 0.82
N GLY A 12 -11.62 15.73 -0.42
CA GLY A 12 -12.18 16.69 -1.37
C GLY A 12 -11.16 17.63 -2.03
N ASP A 13 -9.86 17.34 -1.91
CA ASP A 13 -8.79 18.13 -2.53
C ASP A 13 -8.47 17.61 -3.94
N GLU A 14 -9.45 17.76 -4.84
CA GLU A 14 -9.35 17.30 -6.23
C GLU A 14 -8.26 18.06 -7.01
N GLU A 15 -7.99 19.32 -6.66
CA GLU A 15 -6.94 20.11 -7.29
C GLU A 15 -5.55 19.51 -7.02
N THR A 16 -5.25 19.18 -5.75
CA THR A 16 -3.99 18.53 -5.39
C THR A 16 -3.90 17.12 -5.96
N ALA A 17 -5.01 16.37 -5.96
CA ALA A 17 -5.07 15.04 -6.56
C ALA A 17 -4.74 15.06 -8.05
N LYS A 18 -5.28 16.04 -8.80
CA LYS A 18 -4.99 16.22 -10.23
C LYS A 18 -3.51 16.54 -10.48
N LYS A 19 -2.94 17.48 -9.73
CA LYS A 19 -1.50 17.82 -9.82
C LYS A 19 -0.60 16.62 -9.56
N MET A 20 -0.95 15.79 -8.59
CA MET A 20 -0.24 14.53 -8.34
C MET A 20 -0.33 13.57 -9.53
N MET A 21 -1.51 13.39 -10.13
CA MET A 21 -1.64 12.51 -11.30
C MET A 21 -0.79 12.95 -12.51
N GLU A 22 -0.46 14.23 -12.62
CA GLU A 22 0.32 14.80 -13.72
C GLU A 22 1.84 14.66 -13.55
N THR A 23 2.34 14.45 -12.33
CA THR A 23 3.77 14.27 -12.07
C THR A 23 4.13 12.78 -11.87
N THR A 24 5.40 12.46 -12.10
CA THR A 24 5.97 11.15 -11.76
C THR A 24 7.12 11.27 -10.76
N VAL A 25 7.45 12.51 -10.36
CA VAL A 25 8.58 12.83 -9.49
C VAL A 25 8.18 12.55 -8.03
N PRO A 26 8.87 11.64 -7.31
CA PRO A 26 8.52 11.31 -5.93
C PRO A 26 8.58 12.49 -4.96
N ALA A 27 9.55 13.39 -5.14
CA ALA A 27 9.71 14.55 -4.27
C ALA A 27 8.53 15.54 -4.39
N GLU A 28 8.07 15.80 -5.62
CA GLU A 28 6.90 16.64 -5.89
C GLU A 28 5.63 16.04 -5.28
N HIS A 29 5.47 14.72 -5.40
CA HIS A 29 4.37 14.02 -4.77
C HIS A 29 4.33 14.14 -3.27
N GLN A 30 5.49 14.03 -2.63
CA GLN A 30 5.59 14.20 -1.20
C GLN A 30 5.29 15.65 -0.81
N ALA A 31 5.74 16.64 -1.58
CA ALA A 31 5.42 18.04 -1.37
C ALA A 31 3.91 18.32 -1.50
N LEU A 32 3.27 17.86 -2.59
CA LEU A 32 1.83 17.95 -2.80
C LEU A 32 1.05 17.22 -1.70
N GLY A 33 1.54 16.06 -1.25
CA GLY A 33 0.89 15.26 -0.19
C GLY A 33 0.90 15.94 1.17
N ARG A 34 1.90 16.80 1.42
CA ARG A 34 1.95 17.68 2.61
C ARG A 34 0.99 18.87 2.51
N GLN A 35 0.65 19.30 1.29
CA GLN A 35 -0.27 20.43 1.04
C GLN A 35 -1.74 20.01 0.98
N ALA A 36 -2.03 18.71 0.89
CA ALA A 36 -3.39 18.19 0.82
C ALA A 36 -4.25 18.68 1.99
N LYS A 37 -5.36 19.36 1.66
CA LYS A 37 -6.26 20.01 2.61
C LYS A 37 -7.24 19.02 3.24
N GLY A 38 -7.88 19.44 4.34
CA GLY A 38 -9.02 18.73 4.94
C GLY A 38 -8.68 17.41 5.64
N PHE A 39 -7.39 17.15 5.93
CA PHE A 39 -6.98 15.90 6.57
C PHE A 39 -7.66 15.71 7.93
N ASN A 40 -8.40 14.61 8.04
CA ASN A 40 -8.98 14.13 9.29
C ASN A 40 -8.42 12.73 9.59
N ARG A 41 -7.74 12.59 10.73
CA ARG A 41 -7.07 11.34 11.11
C ARG A 41 -8.03 10.17 11.32
N PRO A 42 -9.13 10.28 12.08
CA PRO A 42 -10.12 9.20 12.19
C PRO A 42 -10.65 8.71 10.85
N LYS A 43 -11.13 9.61 9.99
CA LYS A 43 -11.58 9.27 8.63
C LYS A 43 -10.47 8.61 7.81
N TRP A 44 -9.23 9.10 7.91
CA TRP A 44 -8.10 8.44 7.24
C TRP A 44 -7.88 7.01 7.74
N ASP A 45 -7.93 6.80 9.05
CA ASP A 45 -7.69 5.49 9.65
C ASP A 45 -8.75 4.45 9.25
N GLU A 46 -9.99 4.89 9.01
CA GLU A 46 -11.08 4.07 8.47
C GLU A 46 -10.85 3.63 7.02
N HIS A 47 -10.27 4.50 6.18
CA HIS A 47 -10.18 4.26 4.73
C HIS A 47 -8.81 3.80 4.24
N LYS A 48 -7.72 4.12 4.95
CA LYS A 48 -6.35 3.96 4.45
C LYS A 48 -6.00 2.53 4.05
N SER A 49 -6.44 1.54 4.83
CA SER A 49 -6.12 0.12 4.56
C SER A 49 -6.74 -0.33 3.23
N ARG A 50 -8.03 -0.04 3.02
CA ARG A 50 -8.74 -0.35 1.76
C ARG A 50 -8.08 0.35 0.57
N ILE A 51 -7.74 1.64 0.71
CA ILE A 51 -7.08 2.40 -0.35
C ILE A 51 -5.74 1.76 -0.75
N VAL A 52 -4.94 1.32 0.22
CA VAL A 52 -3.64 0.68 -0.06
C VAL A 52 -3.82 -0.71 -0.66
N GLU A 53 -4.81 -1.48 -0.21
CA GLU A 53 -5.15 -2.76 -0.82
C GLU A 53 -5.56 -2.61 -2.29
N GLU A 54 -6.46 -1.67 -2.61
CA GLU A 54 -6.86 -1.35 -4.00
C GLU A 54 -5.65 -0.95 -4.85
N GLY A 55 -4.74 -0.16 -4.29
CA GLY A 55 -3.50 0.22 -4.95
C GLY A 55 -2.58 -0.97 -5.25
N ASN A 56 -2.46 -1.90 -4.30
CA ASN A 56 -1.71 -3.14 -4.50
C ASN A 56 -2.39 -4.03 -5.53
N TYR A 57 -3.72 -4.16 -5.49
CA TYR A 57 -4.47 -4.91 -6.51
C TYR A 57 -4.18 -4.37 -7.91
N HIS A 58 -4.25 -3.06 -8.11
CA HIS A 58 -3.89 -2.44 -9.40
C HIS A 58 -2.42 -2.61 -9.77
N LYS A 59 -1.50 -2.55 -8.80
CA LYS A 59 -0.08 -2.83 -9.03
C LYS A 59 0.13 -4.24 -9.59
N PHE A 60 -0.59 -5.23 -9.07
CA PHE A 60 -0.43 -6.64 -9.48
C PHE A 60 -1.27 -7.03 -10.69
N THR A 61 -2.31 -6.26 -11.05
CA THR A 61 -3.21 -6.60 -12.18
C THR A 61 -3.06 -5.69 -13.41
N LYS A 62 -2.56 -4.47 -13.24
CA LYS A 62 -2.50 -3.43 -14.29
C LYS A 62 -1.10 -2.84 -14.46
N ALA A 63 -0.06 -3.48 -13.93
CA ALA A 63 1.32 -3.00 -14.05
C ALA A 63 1.73 -2.86 -15.52
N LYS A 64 2.22 -1.68 -15.92
CA LYS A 64 2.70 -1.44 -17.30
C LYS A 64 3.89 -2.33 -17.70
N ALA A 65 4.66 -2.80 -16.72
CA ALA A 65 5.87 -3.60 -16.92
C ALA A 65 5.62 -5.13 -17.03
N GLY A 66 4.41 -5.54 -17.41
CA GLY A 66 4.00 -6.95 -17.49
C GLY A 66 3.15 -7.34 -16.28
N PRO A 67 1.81 -7.20 -16.37
CA PRO A 67 0.90 -7.49 -15.24
C PRO A 67 0.99 -8.96 -14.81
N GLU A 68 1.15 -9.87 -15.76
CA GLU A 68 1.27 -11.32 -15.49
C GLU A 68 2.48 -11.67 -14.63
N LYS A 69 3.65 -11.03 -14.88
CA LYS A 69 4.86 -11.28 -14.10
C LYS A 69 4.68 -10.85 -12.64
N MET A 70 4.14 -9.66 -12.42
CA MET A 70 3.91 -9.15 -11.06
C MET A 70 2.87 -9.98 -10.32
N MET A 71 1.75 -10.30 -10.98
CA MET A 71 0.74 -11.19 -10.44
C MET A 71 1.34 -12.54 -10.05
N ARG A 72 2.12 -13.15 -10.94
CA ARG A 72 2.78 -14.44 -10.71
C ARG A 72 3.73 -14.39 -9.52
N MET A 73 4.56 -13.34 -9.41
CA MET A 73 5.45 -13.15 -8.26
C MET A 73 4.69 -13.12 -6.93
N LEU A 74 3.53 -12.45 -6.88
CA LEU A 74 2.70 -12.43 -5.68
C LEU A 74 2.10 -13.81 -5.39
N LEU A 75 1.58 -14.51 -6.39
CA LEU A 75 1.00 -15.84 -6.24
C LEU A 75 2.03 -16.90 -5.80
N ASP A 76 3.26 -16.82 -6.34
CA ASP A 76 4.38 -17.71 -6.00
C ASP A 76 4.89 -17.53 -4.56
N THR A 77 4.42 -16.51 -3.84
CA THR A 77 4.64 -16.43 -2.40
C THR A 77 3.94 -17.57 -1.65
N GLY A 78 2.98 -18.26 -2.28
CA GLY A 78 2.26 -19.36 -1.66
C GLY A 78 1.49 -18.86 -0.44
N ASP A 79 1.59 -19.58 0.67
CA ASP A 79 0.93 -19.21 1.93
C ASP A 79 1.88 -18.54 2.92
N ARG A 80 3.07 -18.12 2.45
CA ARG A 80 4.03 -17.40 3.28
C ARG A 80 3.46 -16.06 3.75
N GLU A 81 3.75 -15.72 4.99
CA GLU A 81 3.46 -14.40 5.55
C GLU A 81 4.38 -13.36 4.89
N LEU A 82 3.79 -12.30 4.34
CA LEU A 82 4.54 -11.16 3.79
C LEU A 82 4.72 -10.10 4.87
N VAL A 83 5.96 -9.68 5.08
CA VAL A 83 6.34 -8.79 6.19
C VAL A 83 7.10 -7.59 5.65
N GLU A 84 6.57 -6.39 5.92
CA GLU A 84 7.26 -5.13 5.61
C GLU A 84 8.20 -4.77 6.77
N THR A 85 9.49 -5.08 6.58
CA THR A 85 10.54 -4.95 7.61
C THR A 85 11.17 -3.57 7.63
N SER A 86 10.34 -2.54 7.78
CA SER A 86 10.77 -1.16 7.98
C SER A 86 11.02 -0.89 9.47
N PRO A 87 12.24 -0.52 9.90
CA PRO A 87 12.55 -0.22 11.30
C PRO A 87 11.80 0.99 11.87
N THR A 88 11.35 1.90 11.01
CA THR A 88 10.74 3.18 11.41
C THR A 88 9.24 3.22 11.20
N ASP A 89 8.66 2.23 10.52
CA ASP A 89 7.22 2.16 10.25
C ASP A 89 6.56 1.04 11.05
N ARG A 90 5.74 1.42 12.03
CA ARG A 90 4.98 0.53 12.91
C ARG A 90 3.54 0.31 12.44
N ILE A 91 3.08 1.02 11.41
CA ILE A 91 1.71 0.95 10.91
C ILE A 91 1.68 0.11 9.63
N TRP A 92 2.46 0.48 8.63
CA TRP A 92 2.56 -0.29 7.40
C TRP A 92 3.57 -1.42 7.51
N GLY A 93 4.61 -1.23 8.33
CA GLY A 93 5.62 -2.24 8.64
C GLY A 93 5.55 -2.81 10.06
N VAL A 94 6.53 -3.64 10.39
CA VAL A 94 6.69 -4.26 11.72
C VAL A 94 7.52 -3.42 12.69
N GLY A 95 8.18 -2.35 12.25
CA GLY A 95 9.08 -1.56 13.10
C GLY A 95 10.42 -2.23 13.41
N PHE A 96 10.79 -3.25 12.65
CA PHE A 96 12.05 -3.97 12.78
C PHE A 96 12.65 -4.23 11.40
N GLY A 97 13.98 -4.26 11.33
CA GLY A 97 14.68 -4.60 10.09
C GLY A 97 14.61 -6.10 9.82
N ALA A 98 14.89 -6.51 8.58
CA ALA A 98 14.79 -7.92 8.19
C ALA A 98 15.63 -8.87 9.08
N ALA A 99 16.77 -8.39 9.57
CA ALA A 99 17.68 -9.18 10.41
C ALA A 99 17.12 -9.52 11.79
N ASN A 100 16.28 -8.66 12.38
CA ASN A 100 15.77 -8.82 13.75
C ASN A 100 14.24 -8.88 13.84
N ALA A 101 13.52 -8.76 12.72
CA ALA A 101 12.07 -8.87 12.70
C ALA A 101 11.59 -10.21 13.26
N GLY A 102 12.19 -11.34 12.86
CA GLY A 102 11.77 -12.66 13.33
C GLY A 102 11.83 -12.81 14.85
N GLU A 103 12.92 -12.34 15.47
CA GLU A 103 13.15 -12.42 16.92
C GLU A 103 12.21 -11.52 17.72
N ASN A 104 11.72 -10.43 17.12
CA ASN A 104 10.88 -9.43 17.79
C ASN A 104 9.39 -9.57 17.43
N ARG A 105 8.94 -10.77 17.02
CA ARG A 105 7.56 -11.00 16.53
C ARG A 105 6.48 -10.48 17.47
N GLU A 106 6.62 -10.71 18.76
CA GLU A 106 5.65 -10.27 19.78
C GLU A 106 5.54 -8.75 19.89
N GLN A 107 6.61 -8.05 19.50
CA GLN A 107 6.68 -6.61 19.54
C GLN A 107 6.30 -5.98 18.22
N TRP A 108 5.89 -6.72 17.18
CA TRP A 108 5.65 -6.15 15.85
C TRP A 108 4.64 -4.99 15.83
N GLY A 109 4.88 -4.09 14.89
CA GLY A 109 3.87 -3.16 14.40
C GLY A 109 2.76 -3.89 13.64
N GLU A 110 1.89 -3.12 13.01
CA GLU A 110 0.66 -3.66 12.44
C GLU A 110 0.87 -4.43 11.12
N ASN A 111 2.01 -4.25 10.43
CA ASN A 111 2.31 -4.88 9.13
C ASN A 111 1.17 -4.74 8.11
N ARG A 112 0.50 -3.58 8.05
CA ARG A 112 -0.68 -3.39 7.19
C ARG A 112 -0.37 -3.58 5.71
N LEU A 113 0.85 -3.28 5.25
CA LEU A 113 1.22 -3.46 3.84
C LEU A 113 1.33 -4.94 3.49
N GLY A 114 2.00 -5.72 4.32
CA GLY A 114 2.08 -7.18 4.16
C GLY A 114 0.68 -7.81 4.14
N LYS A 115 -0.18 -7.43 5.10
CA LYS A 115 -1.59 -7.85 5.15
C LYS A 115 -2.36 -7.49 3.87
N ALA A 116 -2.22 -6.26 3.36
CA ALA A 116 -2.87 -5.84 2.13
C ALA A 116 -2.40 -6.65 0.91
N MET A 117 -1.11 -6.95 0.80
CA MET A 117 -0.59 -7.79 -0.28
C MET A 117 -1.11 -9.23 -0.20
N MET A 118 -1.22 -9.80 0.99
CA MET A 118 -1.80 -11.13 1.19
C MET A 118 -3.31 -11.15 0.88
N ALA A 119 -4.07 -10.13 1.27
CA ALA A 119 -5.48 -10.01 0.89
C ALA A 119 -5.66 -9.93 -0.64
N VAL A 120 -4.79 -9.18 -1.34
CA VAL A 120 -4.77 -9.14 -2.81
C VAL A 120 -4.43 -10.50 -3.41
N ARG A 121 -3.46 -11.23 -2.84
CA ARG A 121 -3.11 -12.60 -3.29
C ARG A 121 -4.31 -13.53 -3.20
N ASP A 122 -5.02 -13.50 -2.08
CA ASP A 122 -6.17 -14.38 -1.83
C ASP A 122 -7.34 -14.03 -2.76
N ARG A 123 -7.57 -12.75 -3.00
CA ARG A 123 -8.54 -12.28 -4.00
C ARG A 123 -8.21 -12.80 -5.40
N LEU A 124 -6.96 -12.68 -5.84
CA LEU A 124 -6.53 -13.13 -7.17
C LEU A 124 -6.67 -14.65 -7.35
N ARG A 125 -6.40 -15.42 -6.28
CA ARG A 125 -6.65 -16.87 -6.27
C ARG A 125 -8.14 -17.18 -6.48
N ALA A 126 -9.02 -16.48 -5.77
CA ALA A 126 -10.47 -16.67 -5.91
C ALA A 126 -11.00 -16.25 -7.29
N GLU A 127 -10.42 -15.22 -7.91
CA GLU A 127 -10.77 -14.79 -9.27
C GLU A 127 -10.29 -15.78 -10.34
N GLY A 128 -9.10 -16.37 -10.20
CA GLY A 128 -8.56 -17.36 -11.15
C GLY A 128 -9.13 -18.78 -11.00
N GLN A 129 -9.94 -19.04 -9.96
CA GLN A 129 -10.67 -20.29 -9.76
C GLN A 129 -12.08 -20.26 -10.40
N ARG A 130 -12.50 -19.13 -10.96
CA ARG A 130 -13.76 -18.95 -11.69
C ARG A 130 -13.57 -19.13 -13.18
#